data_AF-A0A7X7HSA5-F1
#
_entry.id   AF-A0A7X7HSA5-F1
#
_cell.length_a   1.000
_cell.length_b   1.000
_cell.length_c   1.000
_cell.angle_alpha   90.00
_cell.angle_beta   90.00
_cell.angle_gamma   90.00
#
_symmetry.space_group_name_H-M   'P 1'
#
loop_
_entity.id
_entity.type
_entity.pdbx_description
1 polymer ?
#
loop_
_entity_poly.entity_id
_entity_poly.type
_entity_poly.pdbx_seq_one_letter_code
_entity_poly.pdbx_strand_id
1 'polypeptide(L)'
;SRFTYLVGGSPMHVRSVLKDTPVWEALVAAWRDGGVLAGSSAGAMVLCDPMVDPRGGAFTIGLGLLTGMSVIPSHDTWSEDAAHRTLRMSPAGLVLAGVDGRTALIRAGDGTWSAAGAGDVAVFEGGEPAGLSALPS
;
A
#
# COMPACT_ATOMS: atom_id res chain seq x y z
N SER A 1 0.96 -15.79 14.44
CA SER A 1 0.43 -14.63 15.20
C SER A 1 -1.01 -14.39 14.77
N ARG A 2 -1.89 -13.89 15.65
CA ARG A 2 -3.24 -13.47 15.25
C ARG A 2 -3.28 -12.08 14.60
N PHE A 3 -2.27 -11.25 14.88
CA PHE A 3 -2.16 -9.90 14.35
C PHE A 3 -0.67 -9.51 14.23
N THR A 4 -0.26 -9.01 13.07
CA THR A 4 1.09 -8.53 12.79
C THR A 4 1.02 -7.11 12.23
N TYR A 5 1.87 -6.21 12.72
CA TYR A 5 1.87 -4.80 12.31
C TYR A 5 3.27 -4.37 11.84
N LEU A 6 3.38 -3.99 10.57
CA LEU A 6 4.57 -3.37 10.01
C LEU A 6 4.51 -1.85 10.22
N VAL A 7 5.38 -1.34 11.09
CA VAL A 7 5.45 0.10 11.40
C VAL A 7 6.16 0.89 10.30
N GLY A 8 6.05 2.23 10.38
CA GLY A 8 6.70 3.16 9.46
C GLY A 8 8.22 3.18 9.57
N GLY A 9 8.86 3.91 8.64
CA GLY A 9 10.31 3.99 8.52
C GLY A 9 10.73 4.16 7.06
N SER A 10 11.74 3.41 6.62
CA SER A 10 12.16 3.38 5.23
C SER A 10 11.57 2.16 4.51
N PRO A 11 10.71 2.31 3.49
CA PRO A 11 10.13 1.17 2.77
C PRO A 11 11.21 0.35 2.06
N MET A 12 12.27 1.01 1.58
CA MET A 12 13.44 0.34 0.98
C MET A 12 14.18 -0.53 1.99
N HIS A 13 14.35 -0.05 3.24
CA HIS A 13 15.00 -0.83 4.28
C HIS A 13 14.13 -2.03 4.70
N VAL A 14 12.84 -1.79 4.98
CA VAL A 14 11.89 -2.86 5.33
C VAL A 14 11.88 -3.95 4.26
N ARG A 15 11.84 -3.58 2.97
CA ARG A 15 11.96 -4.54 1.88
C ARG A 15 13.27 -5.33 1.96
N SER A 16 14.41 -4.65 2.13
CA SER A 16 15.73 -5.30 2.12
C SER A 16 15.93 -6.31 3.25
N VAL A 17 15.31 -6.09 4.42
CA VAL A 17 15.47 -6.96 5.59
C VAL A 17 14.42 -8.06 5.69
N LEU A 18 13.29 -7.92 4.98
CA LEU A 18 12.23 -8.94 4.98
C LEU A 18 12.25 -9.83 3.74
N LYS A 19 12.61 -9.29 2.57
CA LYS A 19 12.57 -10.06 1.32
C LYS A 19 13.44 -11.32 1.42
N ASP A 20 12.89 -12.43 0.95
CA ASP A 20 13.55 -13.75 0.90
C ASP A 20 14.06 -14.22 2.27
N THR A 21 13.33 -13.89 3.35
CA THR A 21 13.62 -14.34 4.71
C THR A 21 12.55 -15.29 5.26
N PRO A 22 12.93 -16.22 6.17
CA PRO A 22 11.96 -17.05 6.88
C PRO A 22 10.93 -16.24 7.69
N VAL A 23 11.29 -15.04 8.13
CA VAL A 23 10.39 -14.12 8.86
C VAL A 23 9.26 -13.66 7.95
N TRP A 24 9.57 -13.27 6.71
CA TRP A 24 8.56 -12.89 5.73
C TRP A 24 7.66 -14.06 5.37
N GLU A 25 8.24 -15.24 5.10
CA GLU A 25 7.48 -16.46 4.82
C GLU A 25 6.49 -16.78 5.95
N ALA A 26 6.96 -16.72 7.21
CA ALA A 26 6.12 -16.97 8.39
C ALA A 26 5.01 -15.92 8.56
N LEU A 27 5.29 -14.65 8.25
CA LEU A 27 4.30 -13.57 8.28
C LEU A 27 3.19 -13.80 7.25
N VAL A 28 3.56 -14.13 6.01
CA VAL A 28 2.60 -14.42 4.93
C VAL A 28 1.80 -15.68 5.25
N ALA A 29 2.44 -16.72 5.78
CA ALA A 29 1.75 -17.93 6.21
C ALA A 29 0.72 -17.64 7.31
N ALA A 30 1.08 -16.85 8.32
CA ALA A 30 0.17 -16.47 9.40
C ALA A 30 -1.03 -15.63 8.90
N TRP A 31 -0.81 -14.73 7.94
CA TRP A 31 -1.90 -13.98 7.30
C TRP A 31 -2.84 -14.89 6.50
N ARG A 32 -2.28 -15.82 5.70
CA ARG A 32 -3.07 -16.81 4.94
C ARG A 32 -3.87 -17.74 5.83
N ASP A 33 -3.41 -18.00 7.05
CA ASP A 33 -4.11 -18.78 8.09
C ASP A 33 -5.19 -17.96 8.85
N GLY A 34 -5.56 -16.78 8.35
CA GLY A 34 -6.61 -15.94 8.93
C GLY A 34 -6.12 -14.92 9.97
N GLY A 35 -4.81 -14.78 10.13
CA GLY A 35 -4.21 -13.68 10.91
C GLY A 35 -4.39 -12.34 10.20
N VAL A 36 -4.43 -11.25 10.97
CA VAL A 36 -4.49 -9.89 10.42
C VAL A 36 -3.06 -9.38 10.18
N LEU A 37 -2.82 -8.82 9.00
CA LEU A 37 -1.61 -8.08 8.68
C LEU A 37 -1.98 -6.62 8.43
N ALA A 38 -1.32 -5.72 9.15
CA ALA A 38 -1.46 -4.28 8.96
C ALA A 38 -0.10 -3.66 8.68
N GLY A 39 -0.10 -2.55 7.93
CA GLY A 39 1.07 -1.76 7.64
C GLY A 39 0.74 -0.27 7.80
N SER A 40 1.69 0.51 8.31
CA SER A 40 1.60 1.97 8.35
C SER A 40 2.80 2.61 7.68
N SER A 41 2.55 3.69 6.93
CA SER A 41 3.58 4.39 6.17
C SER A 41 4.40 3.41 5.29
N ALA A 42 5.71 3.33 5.49
CA ALA A 42 6.59 2.36 4.85
C ALA A 42 6.09 0.90 4.92
N GLY A 43 5.49 0.50 6.06
CA GLY A 43 4.93 -0.82 6.24
C GLY A 43 3.72 -1.11 5.37
N ALA A 44 2.94 -0.09 4.99
CA ALA A 44 1.85 -0.25 4.02
C ALA A 44 2.39 -0.29 2.59
N MET A 45 3.30 0.63 2.26
CA MET A 45 3.91 0.73 0.93
C MET A 45 4.61 -0.57 0.53
N VAL A 46 5.36 -1.18 1.44
CA VAL A 46 6.19 -2.36 1.14
C VAL A 46 5.37 -3.60 0.81
N LEU A 47 4.10 -3.68 1.24
CA LEU A 47 3.22 -4.82 0.97
C LEU A 47 2.79 -4.87 -0.51
N CYS A 48 2.83 -3.74 -1.20
CA CYS A 48 2.42 -3.61 -2.60
C CYS A 48 3.54 -4.01 -3.57
N ASP A 49 3.18 -4.39 -4.79
CA ASP A 49 4.08 -4.38 -5.95
C ASP A 49 3.31 -3.94 -7.22
N PRO A 50 3.69 -2.81 -7.83
CA PRO A 50 4.78 -1.91 -7.42
C PRO A 50 4.48 -1.15 -6.12
N MET A 51 5.53 -0.63 -5.48
CA MET A 51 5.44 0.40 -4.44
C MET A 51 6.00 1.73 -4.96
N VAL A 52 5.60 2.86 -4.37
CA VAL A 52 6.14 4.18 -4.78
C VAL A 52 7.46 4.45 -4.07
N ASP A 53 8.47 4.89 -4.82
CA ASP A 53 9.73 5.39 -4.25
C ASP A 53 9.49 6.76 -3.60
N PRO A 54 9.61 6.86 -2.27
CA PRO A 54 9.34 8.11 -1.54
C PRO A 54 10.31 9.25 -1.91
N ARG A 55 11.42 8.97 -2.59
CA ARG A 55 12.40 9.99 -3.00
C ARG A 55 11.98 10.77 -4.23
N GLY A 56 11.17 10.18 -5.10
CA GLY A 56 10.94 10.72 -6.44
C GLY A 56 9.54 10.52 -7.00
N GLY A 57 8.70 9.72 -6.36
CA GLY A 57 7.33 9.43 -6.81
C GLY A 57 7.23 8.41 -7.95
N ALA A 58 8.36 7.86 -8.40
CA ALA A 58 8.38 6.78 -9.38
C ALA A 58 8.00 5.44 -8.73
N PHE A 59 7.63 4.45 -9.54
CA PHE A 59 7.34 3.10 -9.06
C PHE A 59 8.62 2.26 -8.94
N THR A 60 8.68 1.43 -7.91
CA THR A 60 9.75 0.47 -7.65
C THR A 60 9.17 -0.83 -7.09
N ILE A 61 10.01 -1.83 -6.87
CA ILE A 61 9.59 -3.17 -6.47
C ILE A 61 9.34 -3.19 -4.95
N GLY A 62 8.20 -3.70 -4.51
CA GLY A 62 7.92 -3.98 -3.09
C GLY A 62 8.14 -5.44 -2.71
N LEU A 63 7.36 -5.95 -1.74
CA LEU A 63 7.33 -7.37 -1.37
C LEU A 63 6.26 -8.17 -2.14
N GLY A 64 5.31 -7.50 -2.79
CA GLY A 64 4.35 -8.14 -3.69
C GLY A 64 3.33 -9.04 -3.00
N LEU A 65 2.93 -8.71 -1.78
CA LEU A 65 1.77 -9.36 -1.15
C LEU A 65 0.47 -8.93 -1.83
N LEU A 66 0.37 -7.63 -2.15
CA LEU A 66 -0.71 -7.03 -2.92
C LEU A 66 -0.15 -6.59 -4.27
N THR A 67 -0.58 -7.23 -5.36
CA THR A 67 -0.15 -6.89 -6.71
C THR A 67 -1.24 -6.10 -7.44
N GLY A 68 -0.85 -5.32 -8.44
CA GLY A 68 -1.80 -4.49 -9.22
C GLY A 68 -2.31 -3.26 -8.47
N MET A 69 -1.79 -3.00 -7.28
CA MET A 69 -2.04 -1.75 -6.54
C MET A 69 -0.80 -1.21 -5.86
N SER A 70 -0.78 0.09 -5.61
CA SER A 70 0.20 0.79 -4.79
C SER A 70 -0.48 1.65 -3.74
N VAL A 71 0.13 1.76 -2.55
CA VAL A 71 -0.37 2.61 -1.46
C VAL A 71 0.56 3.80 -1.25
N ILE A 72 -0.06 4.95 -1.02
CA ILE A 72 0.57 6.20 -0.65
C ILE A 72 0.07 6.63 0.73
N PRO A 73 0.90 6.59 1.76
CA PRO A 73 0.54 7.06 3.09
C PRO A 73 0.67 8.58 3.21
N SER A 74 -0.06 9.18 4.16
CA SER A 74 -0.05 10.62 4.41
C SER A 74 -0.31 11.43 3.13
N HIS A 75 -1.26 10.95 2.33
CA HIS A 75 -1.61 11.52 1.04
C HIS A 75 -2.01 13.01 1.15
N ASP A 76 -2.66 13.39 2.24
CA ASP A 76 -2.97 14.78 2.65
C ASP A 76 -1.75 15.70 2.79
N THR A 77 -0.53 15.14 2.83
CA THR A 77 0.73 15.91 2.94
C THR A 77 1.54 15.95 1.64
N TRP A 78 1.05 15.29 0.58
CA TRP A 78 1.72 15.33 -0.72
C TRP A 78 1.68 16.71 -1.34
N SER A 79 2.81 17.12 -1.93
CA SER A 79 2.80 18.26 -2.83
C SER A 79 2.07 17.90 -4.11
N GLU A 80 1.44 18.91 -4.73
CA GLU A 80 0.78 18.77 -6.02
C GLU A 80 1.73 18.20 -7.10
N ASP A 81 3.01 18.58 -7.07
CA ASP A 81 4.03 18.06 -7.99
C ASP A 81 4.32 16.56 -7.80
N ALA A 82 4.38 16.10 -6.54
CA ALA A 82 4.64 14.70 -6.22
C ALA A 82 3.43 13.84 -6.64
N ALA A 83 2.22 14.27 -6.29
CA ALA A 83 0.98 13.61 -6.68
C ALA A 83 0.85 13.53 -8.21
N HIS A 84 0.99 14.66 -8.92
CA HIS A 84 0.92 14.69 -10.37
C HIS A 84 1.97 13.82 -11.05
N ARG A 85 3.20 13.75 -10.51
CA ARG A 85 4.24 12.89 -11.09
C ARG A 85 3.89 11.41 -10.95
N THR A 86 3.50 10.96 -9.76
CA THR A 86 3.13 9.56 -9.54
C THR A 86 1.93 9.16 -10.39
N LEU A 87 0.90 10.01 -10.46
CA LEU A 87 -0.28 9.76 -11.30
C LEU A 87 0.10 9.66 -12.78
N ARG A 88 0.89 10.59 -13.32
CA ARG A 88 1.34 10.53 -14.72
C ARG A 88 2.18 9.29 -15.06
N MET A 89 2.89 8.75 -14.07
CA MET A 89 3.72 7.55 -14.24
C MET A 89 2.94 6.25 -13.99
N SER A 90 1.68 6.34 -13.57
CA SER A 90 0.86 5.17 -13.24
C SER A 90 0.55 4.38 -14.51
N PRO A 91 0.92 3.09 -14.60
CA PRO A 91 0.49 2.22 -15.68
C PRO A 91 -1.03 2.15 -15.76
N ALA A 92 -1.59 1.97 -16.96
CA ALA A 92 -3.03 2.05 -17.21
C ALA A 92 -3.90 1.14 -16.31
N GLY A 93 -3.38 -0.03 -15.88
CA GLY A 93 -4.10 -0.96 -15.01
C GLY A 93 -3.62 -0.97 -13.54
N LEU A 94 -2.78 -0.01 -13.14
CA LEU A 94 -2.33 0.10 -11.76
C LEU A 94 -3.32 0.95 -10.96
N VAL A 95 -3.75 0.42 -9.81
CA VAL A 95 -4.57 1.14 -8.85
C VAL A 95 -3.68 1.82 -7.80
N LEU A 96 -3.79 3.14 -7.68
CA LEU A 96 -3.09 3.92 -6.65
C LEU A 96 -4.08 4.31 -5.56
N ALA A 97 -3.78 3.96 -4.31
CA ALA A 97 -4.56 4.37 -3.14
C ALA A 97 -3.78 5.37 -2.30
N GLY A 98 -4.21 6.63 -2.32
CA GLY A 98 -3.80 7.68 -1.38
C GLY A 98 -4.59 7.55 -0.09
N VAL A 99 -3.88 7.35 1.03
CA VAL A 99 -4.46 7.22 2.36
C VAL A 99 -3.98 8.38 3.23
N ASP A 100 -4.92 9.21 3.68
CA ASP A 100 -4.60 10.37 4.51
C ASP A 100 -4.08 9.97 5.91
N GLY A 101 -3.45 10.93 6.59
CA GLY A 101 -3.02 10.77 7.98
C GLY A 101 -4.18 10.40 8.92
N ARG A 102 -3.94 9.44 9.82
CA ARG A 102 -4.95 8.89 10.75
C ARG A 102 -6.14 8.22 10.04
N THR A 103 -5.90 7.69 8.85
CA THR A 103 -6.86 6.92 8.06
C THR A 103 -6.29 5.54 7.73
N ALA A 104 -7.17 4.56 7.57
CA ALA A 104 -6.86 3.19 7.19
C ALA A 104 -7.72 2.78 5.98
N LEU A 105 -7.07 2.11 5.02
CA LEU A 105 -7.73 1.34 3.98
C LEU A 105 -7.70 -0.13 4.40
N ILE A 106 -8.89 -0.74 4.52
CA ILE A 106 -9.06 -2.06 5.13
C ILE A 106 -9.65 -3.01 4.09
N ARG A 107 -8.96 -4.14 3.85
CA ARG A 107 -9.47 -5.27 3.07
C ARG A 107 -9.98 -6.35 4.02
N ALA A 108 -11.26 -6.69 3.93
CA ALA A 108 -11.84 -7.80 4.68
C ALA A 108 -11.46 -9.16 4.07
N GLY A 109 -11.75 -10.23 4.81
CA GLY A 109 -11.44 -11.60 4.38
C GLY A 109 -12.22 -12.07 3.14
N ASP A 110 -13.33 -11.41 2.83
CA ASP A 110 -14.13 -11.63 1.62
C ASP A 110 -13.66 -10.79 0.41
N GLY A 111 -12.57 -10.04 0.56
CA GLY A 111 -12.01 -9.19 -0.49
C GLY A 111 -12.63 -7.78 -0.57
N THR A 112 -13.62 -7.46 0.26
CA THR A 112 -14.23 -6.12 0.26
C THR A 112 -13.30 -5.08 0.86
N TRP A 113 -13.31 -3.88 0.28
CA TRP A 113 -12.50 -2.75 0.72
C TRP A 113 -13.36 -1.67 1.40
N SER A 114 -12.83 -1.08 2.46
CA SER A 114 -13.46 0.02 3.19
C SER A 114 -12.41 1.00 3.72
N ALA A 115 -12.82 2.26 3.90
CA ALA A 115 -12.01 3.29 4.55
C ALA A 115 -12.51 3.53 5.98
N ALA A 116 -11.59 3.79 6.91
CA ALA A 116 -11.92 4.16 8.29
C ALA A 116 -10.88 5.13 8.84
N GLY A 117 -11.31 6.10 9.66
CA GLY A 117 -10.41 7.05 10.31
C GLY A 117 -10.90 8.49 10.18
N ALA A 118 -9.97 9.44 10.34
CA ALA A 118 -10.29 10.86 10.41
C ALA A 118 -10.21 11.61 9.06
N GLY A 119 -9.53 11.04 8.07
CA GLY A 119 -9.42 11.60 6.71
C GLY A 119 -9.97 10.63 5.66
N ASP A 120 -9.58 10.84 4.41
CA ASP A 120 -10.13 10.13 3.26
C ASP A 120 -9.16 9.11 2.65
N VAL A 121 -9.71 8.27 1.77
CA VAL A 121 -8.92 7.42 0.86
C VAL A 121 -9.26 7.83 -0.58
N ALA A 122 -8.29 8.40 -1.27
CA ALA A 122 -8.38 8.70 -2.69
C ALA A 122 -7.89 7.51 -3.51
N VAL A 123 -8.66 7.09 -4.52
CA VAL A 123 -8.29 5.98 -5.41
C VAL A 123 -8.15 6.50 -6.83
N PHE A 124 -7.14 6.00 -7.53
CA PHE A 124 -6.90 6.31 -8.94
C PHE A 124 -6.60 5.01 -9.69
N GLU A 125 -7.06 4.88 -10.93
CA GLU A 125 -6.73 3.78 -11.83
C GLU A 125 -6.13 4.36 -13.11
N GLY A 126 -4.91 3.94 -13.47
CA GLY A 126 -4.23 4.50 -14.64
C GLY A 126 -3.98 6.00 -14.58
N GLY A 127 -3.98 6.58 -13.37
CA GLY A 127 -3.83 8.01 -13.13
C GLY A 127 -5.13 8.80 -13.05
N GLU A 128 -6.28 8.19 -13.36
CA GLU A 128 -7.60 8.83 -13.32
C GLU A 128 -8.34 8.52 -12.02
N PRO A 129 -9.14 9.46 -11.47
CA PRO A 129 -9.92 9.21 -10.26
C PRO A 129 -10.85 8.00 -10.38
N ALA A 130 -10.89 7.17 -9.34
CA ALA A 130 -11.70 5.95 -9.27
C ALA A 130 -12.30 5.76 -7.87
N GLY A 131 -13.19 4.78 -7.73
CA GLY A 131 -13.78 4.38 -6.45
C GLY A 131 -13.03 3.21 -5.81
N LEU A 132 -13.36 2.91 -4.54
CA LEU A 132 -12.83 1.72 -3.83
C LEU A 132 -13.09 0.40 -4.59
N SER A 133 -14.11 0.35 -5.44
CA SER A 133 -14.43 -0.82 -6.28
C SER A 133 -13.36 -1.14 -7.33
N ALA A 134 -12.42 -0.24 -7.60
CA ALA A 134 -11.28 -0.50 -8.48
C ALA A 134 -10.18 -1.31 -7.80
N LEU A 135 -10.14 -1.36 -6.46
CA LEU A 135 -9.10 -2.08 -5.72
C LEU A 135 -9.17 -3.59 -5.97
N PRO A 136 -8.02 -4.28 -6.04
CA PRO A 136 -7.97 -5.71 -6.34
C PRO A 136 -8.61 -6.55 -5.23
N SER A 137 -9.36 -7.58 -5.63
CA SER A 137 -10.16 -8.43 -4.73
C SER A 137 -9.37 -9.46 -3.95
#